data_AF-A0A368P992-F1
#
_entry.id   AF-A0A368P992-F1
#
_cell.length_a   1.000
_cell.length_b   1.000
_cell.length_c   1.000
_cell.angle_alpha   90.00
_cell.angle_beta   90.00
_cell.angle_gamma   90.00
#
_symmetry.space_group_name_H-M   'P 1'
#
loop_
_entity.id
_entity.type
_entity.pdbx_description
1 polymer ?
#
loop_
_entity_poly.entity_id
_entity_poly.type
_entity_poly.pdbx_seq_one_letter_code
_entity_poly.pdbx_strand_id
1 'polypeptide(L)'
;MLEIILSFLAEFGLIREDFKHHKRINKRVKEDGIKRPIQKYFLQPSVLIFLTIFIVFMLSTVLFFTYQRTSVFPDKTKIEISEMSKRMESWNEKFGQYPQDINQLIGNSPIRQDWKKDAWNREYKFKITKNGKGFLIISAGSDGIFGTEDDIQSEK
;
A
#
# COMPACT_ATOMS: atom_id res chain seq x y z
N MET A 1 1.29 -23.17 -26.27
CA MET A 1 0.66 -24.48 -26.59
C MET A 1 0.66 -25.40 -25.37
N LEU A 2 1.81 -25.76 -24.79
CA LEU A 2 1.88 -26.65 -23.61
C LEU A 2 1.18 -26.11 -22.36
N GLU A 3 1.35 -24.83 -22.04
CA GLU A 3 0.70 -24.20 -20.86
C GLU A 3 -0.83 -24.26 -20.95
N ILE A 4 -1.40 -24.01 -22.13
CA ILE A 4 -2.84 -24.05 -22.38
C ILE A 4 -3.38 -25.48 -22.20
N ILE A 5 -2.63 -26.48 -22.65
CA ILE A 5 -3.01 -27.89 -22.49
C ILE A 5 -2.98 -28.28 -21.00
N LEU A 6 -1.94 -27.85 -20.26
CA LEU A 6 -1.81 -28.13 -18.84
C LEU A 6 -2.88 -27.43 -18.00
N SER A 7 -3.21 -26.17 -18.29
CA SER A 7 -4.26 -25.44 -17.58
C SER A 7 -5.62 -26.11 -17.76
N PHE A 8 -5.92 -26.53 -19.00
CA PHE A 8 -7.17 -27.24 -19.30
C PHE A 8 -7.27 -28.58 -18.56
N LEU A 9 -6.18 -29.35 -18.51
CA LEU A 9 -6.15 -30.61 -17.75
C LEU A 9 -6.31 -30.39 -16.25
N ALA A 10 -5.72 -29.34 -15.69
CA ALA A 10 -5.85 -28.99 -14.27
C ALA A 10 -7.29 -28.60 -13.93
N GLU A 11 -7.92 -27.73 -14.73
CA GLU A 11 -9.33 -27.34 -14.57
C GLU A 11 -10.26 -28.55 -14.63
N PHE A 12 -10.07 -29.43 -15.63
CA PHE A 12 -10.86 -30.64 -15.75
C PHE A 12 -10.67 -31.59 -14.56
N GLY A 13 -9.44 -31.70 -14.05
CA GLY A 13 -9.12 -32.45 -12.84
C GLY A 13 -9.89 -31.95 -11.62
N LEU A 14 -9.96 -30.63 -11.43
CA LEU A 14 -10.69 -30.00 -10.32
C LEU A 14 -12.20 -30.23 -10.42
N ILE A 15 -12.78 -30.04 -11.61
CA ILE A 15 -14.21 -30.29 -11.85
C ILE A 15 -14.58 -31.74 -11.52
N ARG A 16 -13.72 -32.70 -11.89
CA ARG A 16 -13.92 -34.11 -11.58
C ARG A 16 -13.92 -34.37 -10.06
N GLU A 17 -13.00 -33.76 -9.32
CA GLU A 17 -12.91 -33.93 -7.87
C GLU A 17 -14.09 -33.27 -7.14
N ASP A 18 -14.53 -32.10 -7.59
CA ASP A 18 -15.73 -31.44 -7.08
C ASP A 18 -16.98 -32.31 -7.31
N PHE A 19 -17.11 -32.90 -8.50
CA PHE A 19 -18.21 -33.82 -8.78
C PHE A 19 -18.20 -35.05 -7.85
N LYS A 20 -17.03 -35.67 -7.65
CA LYS A 20 -16.88 -36.80 -6.71
C LYS A 20 -17.21 -36.39 -5.28
N HIS A 21 -16.81 -35.19 -4.86
CA HIS A 21 -17.14 -34.64 -3.55
C HIS A 21 -18.66 -34.49 -3.36
N HIS A 22 -19.33 -33.86 -4.32
CA HIS A 22 -20.79 -33.70 -4.31
C HIS A 22 -21.52 -35.05 -4.25
N LYS A 23 -21.06 -36.04 -5.02
CA LYS A 23 -21.62 -37.39 -5.01
C LYS A 23 -21.47 -38.06 -3.63
N ARG A 24 -20.31 -37.96 -2.99
CA ARG A 24 -20.05 -38.50 -1.64
C ARG A 24 -20.93 -37.84 -0.57
N ILE A 25 -21.13 -36.53 -0.65
CA ILE A 25 -22.00 -35.80 0.28
C ILE A 25 -23.46 -36.19 0.09
N ASN A 26 -23.95 -36.21 -1.15
CA ASN A 26 -25.34 -36.62 -1.44
C ASN A 26 -25.63 -38.05 -0.99
N LYS A 27 -24.66 -38.97 -1.07
CA LYS A 27 -24.81 -40.34 -0.55
C LYS A 27 -25.02 -40.33 0.98
N ARG A 28 -24.18 -39.59 1.72
CA ARG A 28 -24.31 -39.47 3.18
C ARG A 28 -25.64 -38.85 3.59
N VAL A 29 -26.07 -37.78 2.91
CA VAL A 29 -27.38 -37.11 3.16
C VAL A 29 -28.55 -38.09 2.94
N LYS A 30 -28.44 -39.04 2.00
CA LYS A 30 -29.46 -40.08 1.80
C LYS A 30 -29.43 -41.15 2.89
N GLU A 31 -28.27 -41.44 3.48
CA GLU A 31 -28.10 -42.43 4.54
C GLU A 31 -28.55 -41.90 5.91
N ASP A 32 -28.27 -40.63 6.22
CA ASP A 32 -28.54 -40.01 7.53
C ASP A 32 -29.73 -39.05 7.55
N GLY A 33 -30.24 -38.62 6.40
CA GLY A 33 -31.34 -37.64 6.27
C GLY A 33 -30.95 -36.20 6.63
N ILE A 34 -29.68 -35.93 7.00
CA ILE A 34 -29.23 -34.63 7.50
C ILE A 34 -28.68 -33.78 6.35
N LYS A 35 -29.23 -32.59 6.14
CA LYS A 35 -28.75 -31.66 5.11
C LYS A 35 -27.39 -31.06 5.51
N ARG A 36 -26.40 -31.10 4.60
CA ARG A 36 -25.03 -30.57 4.83
C ARG A 36 -24.61 -29.56 3.75
N PRO A 37 -25.26 -28.39 3.66
CA PRO A 37 -25.01 -27.42 2.59
C PRO A 37 -23.59 -26.83 2.65
N ILE A 38 -23.09 -26.51 3.84
CA ILE A 38 -21.74 -25.96 4.03
C ILE A 38 -20.68 -26.96 3.54
N GLN A 39 -20.77 -28.21 3.97
CA GLN A 39 -19.82 -29.25 3.55
C GLN A 39 -19.89 -29.54 2.04
N LYS A 40 -21.06 -29.38 1.43
CA LYS A 40 -21.26 -29.61 0.00
C LYS A 40 -20.59 -28.56 -0.87
N TYR A 41 -20.80 -27.28 -0.56
CA TYR A 41 -20.37 -26.17 -1.42
C TYR A 41 -19.10 -25.46 -0.94
N PHE A 42 -18.90 -25.31 0.37
CA PHE A 42 -17.79 -24.54 0.92
C PHE A 42 -16.52 -25.39 1.11
N LEU A 43 -16.68 -26.69 1.39
CA LEU A 43 -15.57 -27.63 1.56
C LEU A 43 -15.28 -28.45 0.30
N GLN A 44 -15.68 -27.96 -0.88
CA GLN A 44 -15.32 -28.60 -2.14
C GLN A 44 -13.83 -28.33 -2.48
N PRO A 45 -13.14 -29.29 -3.12
CA PRO A 45 -11.72 -29.16 -3.47
C PRO A 45 -11.33 -27.84 -4.16
N SER A 46 -12.11 -27.38 -5.14
CA SER A 46 -11.83 -26.11 -5.83
C SER A 46 -11.85 -24.89 -4.91
N VAL A 47 -12.86 -24.80 -4.03
CA VAL A 47 -12.99 -23.69 -3.07
C VAL A 47 -11.88 -23.75 -2.03
N LEU A 48 -11.47 -24.94 -1.59
CA LEU A 48 -10.35 -25.07 -0.67
C LEU A 48 -9.04 -24.57 -1.28
N ILE A 49 -8.74 -24.93 -2.53
CA ILE A 49 -7.55 -24.45 -3.24
C ILE A 49 -7.62 -22.94 -3.46
N PHE A 50 -8.79 -22.42 -3.83
CA PHE A 50 -8.97 -20.97 -3.97
C PHE A 50 -8.73 -20.25 -2.64
N LEU A 51 -9.29 -20.75 -1.53
CA LEU A 51 -9.11 -20.18 -0.20
C LEU A 51 -7.64 -20.19 0.25
N THR A 52 -6.90 -21.27 -0.01
CA THR A 52 -5.49 -21.34 0.36
C THR A 52 -4.66 -20.34 -0.43
N ILE A 53 -4.86 -20.24 -1.74
CA ILE A 53 -4.19 -19.23 -2.58
C ILE A 53 -4.57 -17.82 -2.12
N PHE A 54 -5.85 -17.59 -1.82
CA PHE A 54 -6.34 -16.30 -1.35
C PHE A 54 -5.69 -15.90 -0.02
N ILE A 55 -5.56 -16.81 0.93
CA ILE A 55 -4.87 -16.55 2.20
C ILE A 55 -3.41 -16.20 1.98
N VAL A 56 -2.70 -16.95 1.12
CA VAL A 56 -1.30 -16.65 0.77
C VAL A 56 -1.18 -15.27 0.14
N PHE A 57 -2.07 -14.93 -0.80
CA PHE A 57 -2.11 -13.61 -1.42
C PHE A 57 -2.36 -12.49 -0.40
N MET A 58 -3.30 -12.68 0.53
CA MET A 58 -3.59 -11.71 1.59
C MET A 58 -2.37 -11.51 2.51
N LEU A 59 -1.67 -12.59 2.87
CA LEU A 59 -0.42 -12.49 3.64
C LEU A 59 0.66 -11.74 2.86
N SER A 60 0.86 -12.06 1.58
CA SER A 60 1.85 -11.37 0.74
C SER A 60 1.55 -9.88 0.58
N THR A 61 0.28 -9.51 0.39
CA THR A 61 -0.11 -8.10 0.28
C THR A 61 0.14 -7.34 1.58
N VAL A 62 -0.23 -7.90 2.74
CA VAL A 62 0.07 -7.29 4.05
C VAL A 62 1.58 -7.06 4.21
N LEU A 63 2.40 -8.07 3.96
CA LEU A 63 3.87 -7.96 4.06
C LEU A 63 4.43 -6.88 3.14
N PHE A 64 3.96 -6.84 1.89
CA PHE A 64 4.36 -5.84 0.90
C PHE A 64 4.01 -4.42 1.35
N PHE A 65 2.78 -4.19 1.83
CA PHE A 65 2.35 -2.87 2.31
C PHE A 65 3.09 -2.45 3.58
N THR A 66 3.37 -3.38 4.50
CA THR A 66 4.18 -3.07 5.67
C THR A 66 5.59 -2.66 5.28
N TYR A 67 6.24 -3.41 4.38
CA TYR A 67 7.58 -3.09 3.90
C TYR A 67 7.65 -1.71 3.21
N GLN A 68 6.67 -1.40 2.36
CA GLN A 68 6.59 -0.08 1.74
C GLN A 68 6.49 1.04 2.77
N ARG A 69 5.61 0.89 3.76
CA ARG A 69 5.41 1.90 4.80
C ARG A 69 6.61 2.08 5.73
N THR A 70 7.35 1.02 6.05
CA THR A 70 8.43 1.10 7.04
C THR A 70 9.79 1.44 6.43
N SER A 71 10.03 1.07 5.18
CA SER A 71 11.37 1.14 4.58
C SER A 71 11.42 2.04 3.37
N VAL A 72 10.44 1.96 2.46
CA VAL A 72 10.46 2.75 1.21
C VAL A 72 10.01 4.19 1.45
N PHE A 73 8.95 4.37 2.24
CA PHE A 73 8.32 5.68 2.47
C PHE A 73 9.23 6.67 3.20
N PRO A 74 10.00 6.29 4.25
CA PRO A 74 10.96 7.19 4.88
C PRO A 74 12.02 7.70 3.90
N ASP A 75 12.59 6.82 3.08
CA ASP A 75 13.65 7.19 2.14
C ASP A 75 13.11 8.11 1.03
N LYS A 76 11.91 7.80 0.51
CA LYS A 76 11.22 8.68 -0.44
C LYS A 76 10.96 10.06 0.15
N THR A 77 10.44 10.12 1.38
CA THR A 77 10.14 11.37 2.09
C THR A 77 11.40 12.18 2.35
N LYS A 78 12.53 11.55 2.72
CA LYS A 78 13.83 12.22 2.86
C LYS A 78 14.31 12.85 1.55
N ILE A 79 14.16 12.13 0.43
CA ILE A 79 14.52 12.64 -0.89
C ILE A 79 13.65 13.84 -1.25
N GLU A 80 12.33 13.74 -1.07
CA GLU A 80 11.38 14.83 -1.32
C GLU A 80 11.71 16.07 -0.47
N ILE A 81 11.96 15.89 0.83
CA ILE A 81 12.36 16.99 1.73
C ILE A 81 13.68 17.63 1.28
N SER A 82 14.65 16.84 0.81
CA SER A 82 15.92 17.36 0.27
C SER A 82 15.68 18.20 -1.00
N GLU A 83 14.83 17.72 -1.91
CA GLU A 83 14.48 18.45 -3.14
C GLU A 83 13.72 19.75 -2.85
N MET A 84 12.75 19.70 -1.93
CA MET A 84 12.04 20.89 -1.45
C MET A 84 13.01 21.89 -0.84
N SER A 85 13.95 21.42 -0.02
CA SER A 85 14.97 22.27 0.61
C SER A 85 15.86 22.95 -0.42
N LYS A 86 16.36 22.23 -1.43
CA LYS A 86 17.12 22.84 -2.54
C LYS A 86 16.31 23.91 -3.27
N ARG A 87 15.02 23.64 -3.52
CA ARG A 87 14.13 24.58 -4.21
C ARG A 87 13.83 25.82 -3.38
N MET A 88 13.73 25.68 -2.05
CA MET A 88 13.60 26.78 -1.10
C MET A 88 14.81 27.72 -1.18
N GLU A 89 16.02 27.17 -1.22
CA GLU A 89 17.23 27.99 -1.36
C GLU A 89 17.27 28.73 -2.70
N SER A 90 17.01 28.03 -3.81
CA SER A 90 16.92 28.70 -5.12
C SER A 90 15.79 29.74 -5.19
N TRP A 91 14.73 29.59 -4.39
CA TRP A 91 13.69 30.60 -4.27
C TRP A 91 14.24 31.85 -3.57
N ASN A 92 14.91 31.66 -2.43
CA ASN A 92 15.47 32.75 -1.64
C ASN A 92 16.56 33.51 -2.42
N GLU A 93 17.41 32.81 -3.16
CA GLU A 93 18.41 33.43 -4.05
C GLU A 93 17.77 34.34 -5.11
N LYS A 94 16.60 33.96 -5.62
CA LYS A 94 15.91 34.70 -6.69
C LYS A 94 15.07 35.87 -6.18
N PHE A 95 14.41 35.71 -5.03
CA PHE A 95 13.41 36.66 -4.52
C PHE A 95 13.82 37.36 -3.23
N GLY A 96 14.92 36.95 -2.60
CA GLY A 96 15.41 37.49 -1.32
C GLY A 96 14.58 37.12 -0.10
N GLN A 97 13.58 36.23 -0.24
CA GLN A 97 12.71 35.77 0.84
C GLN A 97 12.21 34.35 0.56
N TYR A 98 11.93 33.55 1.60
CA TYR A 98 11.28 32.24 1.46
C TYR A 98 9.75 32.36 1.22
N PRO A 99 9.12 31.39 0.54
CA PRO A 99 7.67 31.35 0.36
C PRO A 99 6.94 31.12 1.69
N GLN A 100 5.79 31.77 1.89
CA GLN A 100 4.98 31.69 3.12
C GLN A 100 4.23 30.36 3.26
N ASP A 101 3.97 29.69 2.14
CA ASP A 101 3.22 28.44 2.08
C ASP A 101 3.90 27.47 1.10
N ILE A 102 3.80 26.17 1.40
CA ILE A 102 4.28 25.09 0.54
C ILE A 102 3.59 25.12 -0.83
N ASN A 103 2.33 25.59 -0.90
CA ASN A 103 1.63 25.75 -2.18
C ASN A 103 2.31 26.78 -3.09
N GLN A 104 2.94 27.82 -2.54
CA GLN A 104 3.70 28.79 -3.32
C GLN A 104 5.00 28.17 -3.88
N LEU A 105 5.64 27.28 -3.10
CA LEU A 105 6.82 26.52 -3.53
C LEU A 105 6.48 25.57 -4.70
N ILE A 106 5.33 24.90 -4.61
CA ILE A 106 4.83 23.97 -5.64
C ILE A 106 4.45 24.75 -6.92
N GLY A 107 3.63 25.79 -6.76
CA GLY A 107 3.08 26.58 -7.85
C GLY A 107 2.23 25.75 -8.82
N ASN A 108 2.24 26.12 -10.10
CA ASN A 108 1.45 25.45 -11.15
C ASN A 108 2.17 24.27 -11.83
N SER A 109 3.22 23.72 -11.21
CA SER A 109 3.94 22.60 -11.82
C SER A 109 3.24 21.27 -11.51
N PRO A 110 2.88 20.48 -12.55
CA PRO A 110 2.29 19.15 -12.35
C PRO A 110 3.21 18.21 -11.57
N ILE A 111 4.52 18.27 -11.83
CA ILE A 111 5.54 17.39 -11.23
C ILE A 111 5.63 17.58 -9.72
N ARG A 112 5.34 18.80 -9.22
CA ARG A 112 5.46 19.13 -7.79
C ARG A 112 4.15 18.99 -7.01
N GLN A 113 3.06 18.55 -7.65
CA GLN A 113 1.79 18.38 -6.93
C GLN A 113 1.90 17.32 -5.83
N ASP A 114 2.82 16.36 -6.00
CA ASP A 114 3.07 15.32 -5.01
C ASP A 114 3.69 15.87 -3.71
N TRP A 115 4.34 17.03 -3.73
CA TRP A 115 4.94 17.65 -2.54
C TRP A 115 3.93 18.19 -1.53
N LYS A 116 2.62 18.14 -1.84
CA LYS A 116 1.58 18.50 -0.87
C LYS A 116 1.56 17.57 0.33
N LYS A 117 1.98 16.31 0.12
CA LYS A 117 1.89 15.26 1.11
C LYS A 117 3.12 14.38 1.09
N ASP A 118 3.43 13.78 2.23
CA ASP A 118 4.49 12.80 2.34
C ASP A 118 4.10 11.45 1.74
N ALA A 119 5.03 10.48 1.79
CA ALA A 119 4.81 9.14 1.28
C ALA A 119 3.67 8.40 1.99
N TRP A 120 3.30 8.78 3.22
CA TRP A 120 2.14 8.26 3.95
C TRP A 120 0.84 9.01 3.64
N ASN A 121 0.83 9.91 2.65
CA ASN A 121 -0.30 10.73 2.24
C ASN A 121 -0.77 11.69 3.34
N ARG A 122 0.17 12.21 4.14
CA ARG A 122 -0.06 13.21 5.20
C ARG A 122 0.55 14.55 4.81
N GLU A 123 -0.05 15.64 5.25
CA GLU A 123 0.46 16.98 4.94
C GLU A 123 1.74 17.28 5.72
N TYR A 124 2.70 17.91 5.04
CA TYR A 124 3.91 18.40 5.68
C TYR A 124 3.61 19.59 6.60
N LYS A 125 4.27 19.65 7.75
CA LYS A 125 4.28 20.83 8.60
C LYS A 125 5.37 21.77 8.12
N PHE A 126 4.94 22.89 7.53
CA PHE A 126 5.82 23.93 7.02
C PHE A 126 5.86 25.13 7.96
N LYS A 127 7.06 25.58 8.33
CA LYS A 127 7.26 26.80 9.14
C LYS A 127 8.45 27.60 8.65
N ILE A 128 8.28 28.91 8.55
CA ILE A 128 9.40 29.83 8.39
C ILE A 128 9.96 30.15 9.78
N THR A 129 11.28 30.03 9.95
CA THR A 129 11.97 30.31 11.22
C THR A 129 12.84 31.58 11.11
N LYS A 130 13.32 32.07 12.26
CA LYS A 130 14.32 33.15 12.38
C LYS A 130 13.96 34.43 11.60
N ASN A 131 12.75 34.95 11.77
CA ASN A 131 12.27 36.19 11.14
C ASN A 131 12.38 36.19 9.60
N GLY A 132 12.09 35.07 8.93
CA GLY A 132 12.10 34.98 7.46
C GLY A 132 13.41 34.46 6.87
N LYS A 133 14.41 34.15 7.70
CA LYS A 133 15.76 33.73 7.26
C LYS A 133 16.00 32.22 7.29
N GLY A 134 15.03 31.42 7.73
CA GLY A 134 15.12 29.97 7.69
C GLY A 134 13.76 29.34 7.46
N PHE A 135 13.75 28.04 7.21
CA PHE A 135 12.54 27.25 7.02
C PHE A 135 12.67 25.91 7.73
N LEU A 136 11.54 25.26 7.97
CA LEU A 136 11.47 23.94 8.58
C LEU A 136 10.32 23.18 7.91
N ILE A 137 10.65 22.06 7.29
CA ILE A 137 9.71 21.11 6.70
C ILE A 137 9.77 19.84 7.53
N ILE A 138 8.65 19.42 8.11
CA ILE A 138 8.56 18.20 8.92
C ILE A 138 7.46 17.31 8.34
N SER A 139 7.78 16.03 8.11
CA SER A 139 6.80 14.94 7.97
C SER A 139 6.64 14.25 9.32
N ALA A 140 5.40 13.91 9.66
CA ALA A 140 5.03 13.18 10.88
C ALA A 140 5.38 11.69 10.82
N GLY A 141 6.26 11.29 9.90
CA GLY A 141 6.75 9.92 9.81
C GLY A 141 5.66 8.89 9.55
N SER A 142 5.86 7.71 10.12
CA SER A 142 5.02 6.53 9.97
C SER A 142 3.83 6.53 10.94
N ASP A 143 3.98 7.08 12.14
CA ASP A 143 2.96 7.12 13.17
C ASP A 143 1.92 8.24 12.93
N GLY A 144 2.31 9.31 12.24
CA GLY A 144 1.46 10.45 11.90
C GLY A 144 1.31 11.46 13.03
N ILE A 145 2.18 11.42 14.04
CA ILE A 145 2.16 12.30 15.19
C ILE A 145 3.41 13.15 15.17
N PHE A 146 3.27 14.47 15.02
CA PHE A 146 4.43 15.35 15.09
C PHE A 146 5.05 15.38 16.49
N GLY A 147 6.37 15.39 16.55
CA GLY A 147 7.19 15.48 17.76
C GLY A 147 7.70 14.14 18.28
N THR A 148 7.62 13.08 17.49
CA THR A 148 8.08 11.73 17.78
C THR A 148 9.43 11.44 17.11
N GLU A 149 10.04 10.29 17.42
CA GLU A 149 11.36 9.91 16.89
C GLU A 149 11.35 9.58 15.39
N ASP A 150 10.19 9.29 14.80
CA ASP A 150 10.05 8.97 13.39
C ASP A 150 9.77 10.18 12.50
N ASP A 151 9.70 11.39 13.08
CA ASP A 151 9.63 12.64 12.35
C ASP A 151 10.83 12.80 11.40
N ILE A 152 10.54 13.17 10.16
CA ILE A 152 11.57 13.45 9.15
C ILE A 152 11.56 14.95 8.88
N GLN A 153 12.68 15.61 9.14
CA GLN A 153 12.82 17.07 9.04
C GLN A 153 13.91 17.50 8.06
N SER A 154 13.76 18.70 7.49
CA SER A 154 14.78 19.33 6.65
C SER A 154 16.04 19.68 7.46
N GLU A 155 17.22 19.30 6.96
CA GLU A 155 18.50 19.71 7.54
C GLU A 155 18.83 21.17 7.13
N LYS A 156 18.40 22.15 7.96
CA LYS A 156 19.09 23.43 8.28
C LYS A 156 18.19 24.45 8.99
#